data_AF-A0A953IYZ8-F1
#
_entry.id   AF-A0A953IYZ8-F1
#
_cell.length_a   1.000
_cell.length_b   1.000
_cell.length_c   1.000
_cell.angle_alpha   90.00
_cell.angle_beta   90.00
_cell.angle_gamma   90.00
#
_symmetry.space_group_name_H-M   'P 1'
#
loop_
_entity.id
_entity.type
_entity.pdbx_description
1 polymer ?
#
loop_
_entity_poly.entity_id
_entity_poly.type
_entity_poly.pdbx_seq_one_letter_code
_entity_poly.pdbx_strand_id
1 'polypeptide(L)'
;MAASAASNRNPAGKEFIISRVFDAPRDLVWTAWTQGERLAQWWGPTGCKIRVVKLELCPGGIFHYAMEFPSPQPWLKGGNEVWGRFIYRELTAPERIVFINSFSDPSGGITRAPFSETWPLEVLNTMTLAEKDGKTELTLRAHPVNSTADENETYAGMHDSMRQGFGGTFDQLAAYLATARA
;
A
#
# COMPACT_ATOMS: atom_id res chain seq x y z
N MET A 1 -32.91 -11.25 11.07
CA MET A 1 -33.10 -10.44 9.85
C MET A 1 -31.75 -10.35 9.16
N ALA A 2 -31.63 -10.97 7.99
CA ALA A 2 -30.36 -11.30 7.34
C ALA A 2 -29.56 -10.06 6.93
N ALA A 3 -28.26 -10.05 7.25
CA ALA A 3 -27.31 -9.10 6.68
C ALA A 3 -27.07 -9.50 5.21
N SER A 4 -27.43 -8.58 4.31
CA SER A 4 -27.32 -8.75 2.87
C SER A 4 -25.86 -8.78 2.46
N ALA A 5 -25.45 -9.87 1.81
CA ALA A 5 -24.14 -10.02 1.20
C ALA A 5 -23.97 -8.96 0.10
N ALA A 6 -22.96 -8.10 0.25
CA ALA A 6 -22.49 -7.26 -0.86
C ALA A 6 -21.81 -8.18 -1.89
N SER A 7 -22.40 -8.19 -3.08
CA SER A 7 -21.93 -8.93 -4.26
C SER A 7 -20.52 -8.48 -4.63
N ASN A 8 -19.51 -9.35 -4.45
CA ASN A 8 -18.17 -9.13 -4.99
C ASN A 8 -17.93 -10.16 -6.11
N ARG A 9 -18.51 -9.91 -7.29
CA ARG A 9 -18.19 -10.68 -8.49
C ARG A 9 -16.84 -10.19 -9.01
N ASN A 10 -15.77 -10.93 -8.75
CA ASN A 10 -14.47 -10.71 -9.38
C ASN A 10 -14.19 -11.87 -10.36
N PRO A 11 -14.26 -11.67 -11.69
CA PRO A 11 -13.78 -12.65 -12.65
C PRO A 11 -12.29 -12.39 -12.95
N ALA A 12 -11.46 -13.42 -12.73
CA ALA A 12 -10.15 -13.67 -13.36
C ALA A 12 -8.82 -13.13 -12.75
N GLY A 13 -8.76 -12.69 -11.49
CA GLY A 13 -7.49 -12.43 -10.78
C GLY A 13 -7.49 -12.99 -9.37
N LYS A 14 -6.43 -13.71 -8.95
CA LYS A 14 -6.29 -14.18 -7.57
C LYS A 14 -6.03 -12.96 -6.67
N GLU A 15 -6.93 -12.70 -5.72
CA GLU A 15 -6.74 -11.65 -4.71
C GLU A 15 -5.53 -11.98 -3.83
N PHE A 16 -4.69 -10.97 -3.57
CA PHE A 16 -3.64 -11.01 -2.56
C PHE A 16 -4.24 -10.55 -1.22
N ILE A 17 -3.99 -11.30 -0.15
CA ILE A 17 -4.47 -10.95 1.20
C ILE A 17 -3.31 -11.09 2.18
N ILE A 18 -3.12 -10.08 3.02
CA ILE A 18 -2.19 -10.11 4.16
C ILE A 18 -2.82 -9.42 5.37
N SER A 19 -2.62 -9.98 6.56
CA SER A 19 -3.04 -9.37 7.82
C SER A 19 -1.88 -9.29 8.81
N ARG A 20 -1.90 -8.27 9.67
CA ARG A 20 -0.96 -8.12 10.79
C ARG A 20 -1.67 -7.46 11.96
N VAL A 21 -1.41 -7.94 13.17
CA VAL A 21 -1.84 -7.29 14.41
C VAL A 21 -0.74 -6.36 14.90
N PHE A 22 -1.09 -5.11 15.12
CA PHE A 22 -0.24 -4.09 15.71
C PHE A 22 -0.64 -3.86 17.15
N ASP A 23 0.36 -3.80 18.04
CA ASP A 23 0.16 -3.28 19.38
C ASP A 23 0.07 -1.76 19.30
N ALA A 24 -1.08 -1.25 18.85
CA ALA A 24 -1.45 0.15 18.74
C ALA A 24 -2.98 0.30 18.71
N PRO A 25 -3.57 1.35 19.32
CA PRO A 25 -4.98 1.67 19.14
C PRO A 25 -5.25 2.05 17.68
N ARG A 26 -6.47 1.82 17.21
CA ARG A 26 -6.85 1.95 15.80
C ARG A 26 -6.68 3.36 15.27
N ASP A 27 -6.94 4.36 16.09
CA ASP A 27 -6.75 5.77 15.73
C ASP A 27 -5.28 6.09 15.45
N LEU A 28 -4.34 5.48 16.17
CA LEU A 28 -2.91 5.66 15.92
C LEU A 28 -2.48 4.98 14.61
N VAL A 29 -3.01 3.78 14.32
CA VAL A 29 -2.76 3.11 13.04
C VAL A 29 -3.37 3.91 11.89
N TRP A 30 -4.59 4.41 12.05
CA TRP A 30 -5.25 5.27 11.07
C TRP A 30 -4.44 6.52 10.78
N THR A 31 -4.01 7.25 11.80
CA THR A 31 -3.19 8.48 11.63
C THR A 31 -1.84 8.18 10.98
N ALA A 32 -1.22 7.04 11.27
CA ALA A 32 0.01 6.59 10.62
C ALA A 32 -0.12 6.42 9.09
N TRP A 33 -1.32 6.07 8.62
CA TRP A 33 -1.64 5.88 7.19
C TRP A 33 -2.20 7.11 6.50
N THR A 34 -2.64 8.13 7.24
CA THR A 34 -3.42 9.26 6.70
C THR A 34 -2.73 10.62 6.83
N GLN A 35 -1.58 10.67 7.50
CA GLN A 35 -0.77 11.88 7.62
C GLN A 35 0.56 11.69 6.90
N GLY A 36 0.89 12.61 6.00
CA GLY A 36 2.07 12.51 5.12
C GLY A 36 3.37 12.41 5.91
N GLU A 37 3.52 13.24 6.94
CA GLU A 37 4.71 13.24 7.81
C GLU A 37 4.92 11.89 8.53
N ARG A 38 3.82 11.19 8.86
CA ARG A 38 3.85 9.89 9.51
C ARG A 38 4.15 8.76 8.53
N LEU A 39 3.49 8.77 7.36
CA LEU A 39 3.81 7.86 6.26
C LEU A 39 5.28 7.93 5.88
N ALA A 40 5.87 9.13 5.90
CA ALA A 40 7.27 9.35 5.57
C ALA A 40 8.26 8.59 6.50
N GLN A 41 7.82 8.21 7.70
CA GLN A 41 8.68 7.55 8.70
C GLN A 41 8.80 6.03 8.51
N TRP A 42 7.84 5.39 7.85
CA TRP A 42 7.74 3.93 7.85
C TRP A 42 7.31 3.30 6.53
N TRP A 43 6.66 4.05 5.64
CA TRP A 43 6.15 3.51 4.38
C TRP A 43 7.30 3.07 3.46
N GLY A 44 7.03 2.10 2.58
CA GLY A 44 7.99 1.60 1.59
C GLY A 44 8.91 0.51 2.09
N PRO A 45 9.80 -0.01 1.23
CA PRO A 45 10.75 -1.08 1.57
C PRO A 45 11.74 -0.65 2.65
N THR A 46 12.20 -1.61 3.46
CA THR A 46 13.26 -1.38 4.45
C THR A 46 14.51 -0.80 3.79
N GLY A 47 15.07 0.26 4.40
CA GLY A 47 16.31 0.89 3.94
C GLY A 47 16.13 1.97 2.87
N CYS A 48 14.89 2.30 2.48
CA CYS A 48 14.61 3.51 1.71
C CYS A 48 14.07 4.63 2.60
N LYS A 49 14.27 5.88 2.17
CA LYS A 49 13.65 7.07 2.76
C LYS A 49 12.46 7.49 1.90
N ILE A 50 11.34 7.81 2.53
CA ILE A 50 10.17 8.34 1.84
C ILE A 50 10.21 9.86 1.83
N ARG A 51 10.12 10.44 0.64
CA ARG A 51 9.85 11.88 0.44
C ARG A 51 8.43 12.05 -0.06
N VAL A 52 7.58 12.58 0.79
CA VAL A 52 6.19 12.90 0.44
C VAL A 52 6.16 14.20 -0.36
N VAL A 53 5.66 14.12 -1.59
CA VAL A 53 5.48 15.28 -2.47
C VAL A 53 4.11 15.89 -2.25
N LYS A 54 3.08 15.05 -2.16
CA LYS A 54 1.70 15.50 -2.00
C LYS A 54 0.88 14.46 -1.26
N LEU A 55 -0.03 14.90 -0.41
CA LEU A 55 -1.08 14.07 0.17
C LEU A 55 -2.39 14.85 0.24
N GLU A 56 -3.40 14.40 -0.50
CA GLU A 56 -4.77 14.89 -0.45
C GLU A 56 -5.68 13.77 0.06
N LEU A 57 -6.05 13.83 1.34
CA LEU A 57 -6.82 12.77 1.99
C LEU A 57 -8.33 12.94 1.76
N CYS A 58 -8.77 12.71 0.53
CA CYS A 58 -10.17 12.69 0.15
C CYS A 58 -10.39 11.68 -0.99
N PRO A 59 -11.63 11.19 -1.22
CA PRO A 59 -11.92 10.43 -2.43
C PRO A 59 -11.52 11.20 -3.69
N GLY A 60 -10.71 10.58 -4.55
CA GLY A 60 -10.09 11.19 -5.73
C GLY A 60 -8.77 11.91 -5.48
N GLY A 61 -8.42 12.15 -4.20
CA GLY A 61 -7.15 12.76 -3.81
C GLY A 61 -5.95 11.83 -4.02
N ILE A 62 -4.77 12.44 -4.16
CA ILE A 62 -3.51 11.74 -4.44
C ILE A 62 -2.58 11.72 -3.23
N PHE A 63 -1.93 10.58 -3.00
CA PHE A 63 -0.68 10.52 -2.25
C PHE A 63 0.46 10.24 -3.22
N HIS A 64 1.39 11.17 -3.40
CA HIS A 64 2.52 11.04 -4.34
C HIS A 64 3.83 11.18 -3.57
N TYR A 65 4.76 10.25 -3.81
CA TYR A 65 5.98 10.13 -3.04
C TYR A 65 7.13 9.52 -3.86
N ALA A 66 8.35 9.83 -3.43
CA ALA A 66 9.56 9.18 -3.89
C ALA A 66 10.11 8.25 -2.80
N MET A 67 10.54 7.06 -3.21
CA MET A 67 11.35 6.12 -2.42
C MET A 67 12.81 6.34 -2.80
N GLU A 68 13.57 6.94 -1.90
CA GLU A 68 14.99 7.23 -2.06
C GLU A 68 15.82 6.11 -1.43
N PHE A 69 16.61 5.42 -2.24
CA PHE A 69 17.54 4.40 -1.80
C PHE A 69 18.94 5.01 -1.59
N PRO A 70 19.73 4.54 -0.62
CA PRO A 70 21.07 5.07 -0.35
C PRO A 70 22.07 4.78 -1.48
N SER A 71 21.79 3.78 -2.31
CA SER A 71 22.58 3.40 -3.47
C SER A 71 21.67 2.88 -4.59
N PRO A 72 22.14 2.85 -5.85
CA PRO A 72 21.42 2.17 -6.92
C PRO A 72 21.17 0.72 -6.53
N GLN A 73 19.98 0.19 -6.83
CA GLN A 73 19.72 -1.22 -6.59
C GLN A 73 19.62 -2.02 -7.89
N PRO A 74 19.91 -3.34 -7.85
CA PRO A 74 20.03 -4.17 -9.05
C PRO A 74 18.74 -4.26 -9.90
N TRP A 75 17.59 -4.07 -9.26
CA TRP A 75 16.27 -4.24 -9.88
C TRP A 75 15.68 -2.96 -10.54
N LEU A 76 16.47 -1.89 -10.66
CA LEU A 76 16.04 -0.56 -11.06
C LEU A 76 16.95 -0.10 -12.16
N LYS A 77 16.30 0.22 -13.27
CA LYS A 77 16.97 0.71 -14.45
C LYS A 77 17.36 2.17 -14.24
N GLY A 78 18.50 2.38 -13.58
CA GLY A 78 19.13 3.69 -13.39
C GLY A 78 18.67 4.46 -12.14
N GLY A 79 19.60 5.22 -11.57
CA GLY A 79 19.35 6.03 -10.37
C GLY A 79 19.14 5.19 -9.10
N ASN A 80 18.63 5.86 -8.08
CA ASN A 80 18.37 5.32 -6.75
C ASN A 80 17.00 5.81 -6.21
N GLU A 81 16.12 6.27 -7.10
CA GLU A 81 14.78 6.73 -6.73
C GLU A 81 13.72 5.92 -7.49
N VAL A 82 12.67 5.54 -6.76
CA VAL A 82 11.47 4.92 -7.34
C VAL A 82 10.26 5.74 -6.91
N TRP A 83 9.40 6.07 -7.86
CA TRP A 83 8.27 6.96 -7.62
C TRP A 83 6.97 6.15 -7.55
N GLY A 84 6.12 6.49 -6.59
CA GLY A 84 4.85 5.81 -6.34
C GLY A 84 3.73 6.80 -6.08
N ARG A 85 2.50 6.38 -6.41
CA ARG A 85 1.32 7.16 -6.10
C ARG A 85 0.15 6.29 -5.65
N PHE A 86 -0.71 6.87 -4.81
CA PHE A 86 -2.05 6.36 -4.53
C PHE A 86 -3.10 7.33 -5.04
N ILE A 87 -4.19 6.79 -5.57
CA ILE A 87 -5.45 7.52 -5.73
C ILE A 87 -6.45 6.96 -4.74
N TYR A 88 -6.84 7.75 -3.74
CA TYR A 88 -7.83 7.34 -2.75
C TYR A 88 -9.20 7.20 -3.41
N ARG A 89 -9.92 6.12 -3.09
CA ARG A 89 -11.26 5.82 -3.62
C ARG A 89 -12.32 5.95 -2.53
N GLU A 90 -12.05 5.40 -1.35
CA GLU A 90 -12.95 5.44 -0.20
C GLU A 90 -12.14 5.64 1.08
N LEU A 91 -12.70 6.42 2.00
CA LEU A 91 -12.13 6.71 3.31
C LEU A 91 -13.27 6.67 4.33
N THR A 92 -13.23 5.69 5.24
CA THR A 92 -14.16 5.59 6.36
C THR A 92 -13.32 5.57 7.63
N ALA A 93 -13.11 6.74 8.24
CA ALA A 93 -12.28 6.84 9.43
C ALA A 93 -12.96 6.21 10.65
N PRO A 94 -12.22 5.51 11.54
CA PRO A 94 -10.82 5.06 11.43
C PRO A 94 -10.71 3.59 10.94
N GLU A 95 -11.62 3.13 10.09
CA GLU A 95 -11.90 1.70 9.87
C GLU A 95 -11.44 1.18 8.51
N ARG A 96 -11.41 2.03 7.47
CA ARG A 96 -11.21 1.57 6.09
C ARG A 96 -10.58 2.64 5.19
N ILE A 97 -9.59 2.22 4.42
CA ILE A 97 -8.99 3.01 3.33
C ILE A 97 -8.99 2.15 2.07
N VAL A 98 -9.52 2.68 0.98
CA VAL A 98 -9.43 2.08 -0.34
C VAL A 98 -8.64 3.00 -1.24
N PHE A 99 -7.63 2.47 -1.92
CA PHE A 99 -6.78 3.25 -2.82
C PHE A 99 -6.28 2.41 -3.98
N ILE A 100 -6.05 3.05 -5.13
CA ILE A 100 -5.34 2.45 -6.25
C ILE A 100 -3.87 2.80 -6.12
N ASN A 101 -2.99 1.80 -6.10
CA ASN A 101 -1.54 1.96 -6.12
C ASN A 101 -1.01 1.85 -7.55
N SER A 102 -0.07 2.74 -7.90
CA SER A 102 0.68 2.71 -9.17
C SER A 102 2.14 3.15 -8.95
N PHE A 103 3.04 2.66 -9.78
CA PHE A 103 4.31 3.35 -10.02
C PHE A 103 4.07 4.64 -10.80
N SER A 104 4.94 5.62 -10.60
CA SER A 104 4.80 6.91 -11.26
C SER A 104 6.13 7.49 -11.74
N ASP A 105 6.08 8.63 -12.40
CA ASP A 105 7.21 9.52 -12.65
C ASP A 105 7.23 10.68 -11.62
N PRO A 106 8.25 11.55 -11.64
CA PRO A 106 8.32 12.72 -10.76
C PRO A 106 7.17 13.73 -10.93
N SER A 107 6.44 13.69 -12.05
CA SER A 107 5.26 14.54 -12.31
C SER A 107 3.95 13.86 -11.91
N GLY A 108 4.00 12.62 -11.39
CA GLY A 108 2.83 11.84 -10.96
C GLY A 108 2.14 11.08 -12.08
N GLY A 109 2.69 11.03 -13.31
CA GLY A 109 2.21 10.18 -14.40
C GLY A 109 2.43 8.69 -14.11
N ILE A 110 1.52 7.80 -14.52
CA ILE A 110 1.69 6.35 -14.31
C ILE A 110 2.85 5.83 -15.16
N THR A 111 3.69 4.99 -14.56
CA THR A 111 4.78 4.30 -15.24
C THR A 111 4.75 2.79 -14.99
N ARG A 112 5.51 2.02 -15.78
CA ARG A 112 5.70 0.58 -15.56
C ARG A 112 6.57 0.34 -14.32
N ALA A 113 6.34 -0.79 -13.66
CA ALA A 113 7.20 -1.20 -12.56
C ALA A 113 8.65 -1.41 -13.06
N PRO A 114 9.67 -0.99 -12.30
CA PRO A 114 11.05 -1.09 -12.74
C PRO A 114 11.55 -2.55 -12.86
N PHE A 115 10.88 -3.48 -12.17
CA PHE A 115 11.27 -4.89 -12.07
C PHE A 115 10.48 -5.83 -12.99
N SER A 116 9.40 -5.38 -13.63
CA SER A 116 8.59 -6.22 -14.52
C SER A 116 7.77 -5.40 -15.51
N GLU A 117 7.83 -5.79 -16.77
CA GLU A 117 7.04 -5.17 -17.86
C GLU A 117 5.56 -5.56 -17.78
N THR A 118 5.27 -6.73 -17.23
CA THR A 118 3.92 -7.29 -17.06
C THR A 118 3.40 -7.12 -15.64
N TRP A 119 4.02 -6.28 -14.81
CA TRP A 119 3.36 -5.87 -13.56
C TRP A 119 2.15 -4.96 -13.88
N PRO A 120 0.99 -5.16 -13.24
CA PRO A 120 -0.18 -4.30 -13.44
C PRO A 120 0.13 -2.83 -13.17
N LEU A 121 -0.40 -1.94 -14.00
CA LEU A 121 -0.26 -0.49 -13.81
C LEU A 121 -1.03 0.02 -12.57
N GLU A 122 -2.13 -0.65 -12.23
CA GLU A 122 -3.03 -0.25 -11.16
C GLU A 122 -3.41 -1.47 -10.31
N VAL A 123 -3.17 -1.38 -9.01
CA VAL A 123 -3.56 -2.38 -8.03
C VAL A 123 -4.53 -1.72 -7.04
N LEU A 124 -5.78 -2.19 -7.01
CA LEU A 124 -6.76 -1.74 -6.04
C LEU A 124 -6.46 -2.40 -4.69
N ASN A 125 -6.25 -1.57 -3.68
CA ASN A 125 -5.98 -1.97 -2.32
C ASN A 125 -7.16 -1.58 -1.43
N THR A 126 -7.66 -2.54 -0.67
CA THR A 126 -8.66 -2.37 0.37
C THR A 126 -8.03 -2.71 1.71
N MET A 127 -7.83 -1.69 2.53
CA MET A 127 -7.32 -1.82 3.89
C MET A 127 -8.46 -1.66 4.90
N THR A 128 -8.55 -2.57 5.87
CA THR A 128 -9.47 -2.47 7.01
C THR A 128 -8.74 -2.56 8.33
N LEU A 129 -9.22 -1.83 9.34
CA LEU A 129 -8.67 -1.78 10.69
C LEU A 129 -9.74 -2.22 11.70
N ALA A 130 -9.47 -3.29 12.44
CA ALA A 130 -10.33 -3.79 13.51
C ALA A 130 -9.58 -3.75 14.84
N GLU A 131 -10.14 -3.07 15.85
CA GLU A 131 -9.53 -2.99 17.18
C GLU A 131 -10.11 -4.03 18.13
N LYS A 132 -9.23 -4.64 18.94
CA LYS A 132 -9.61 -5.44 20.11
C LYS A 132 -8.51 -5.34 21.17
N ASP A 133 -8.90 -5.08 22.41
CA ASP A 133 -8.00 -5.03 23.59
C ASP A 133 -6.80 -4.08 23.39
N GLY A 134 -7.03 -2.91 22.79
CA GLY A 134 -6.00 -1.88 22.52
C GLY A 134 -5.00 -2.24 21.41
N LYS A 135 -5.26 -3.33 20.67
CA LYS A 135 -4.49 -3.79 19.52
C LYS A 135 -5.34 -3.71 18.26
N THR A 136 -4.70 -3.44 17.13
CA THR A 136 -5.39 -3.27 15.85
C THR A 136 -4.94 -4.34 14.86
N GLU A 137 -5.88 -5.12 14.35
CA GLU A 137 -5.67 -5.93 13.17
C GLU A 137 -5.84 -5.07 11.92
N LEU A 138 -4.80 -5.02 11.10
CA LEU A 138 -4.84 -4.47 9.74
C LEU A 138 -4.96 -5.64 8.77
N THR A 139 -5.96 -5.61 7.90
CA THR A 139 -6.08 -6.52 6.75
C THR A 139 -5.99 -5.73 5.46
N LEU A 140 -5.08 -6.12 4.58
CA LEU A 140 -4.93 -5.57 3.24
C LEU A 140 -5.35 -6.63 2.21
N ARG A 141 -6.31 -6.28 1.37
CA ARG A 141 -6.75 -7.06 0.20
C ARG A 141 -6.39 -6.29 -1.05
N ALA A 142 -5.66 -6.92 -1.96
CA ALA A 142 -5.15 -6.27 -3.15
C ALA A 142 -5.38 -7.11 -4.40
N HIS A 143 -5.87 -6.48 -5.47
CA HIS A 143 -5.99 -7.13 -6.77
C HIS A 143 -5.74 -6.13 -7.91
N PRO A 144 -5.23 -6.59 -9.06
CA PRO A 144 -5.07 -5.76 -10.25
C PRO A 144 -6.42 -5.22 -10.74
N VAL A 145 -6.42 -4.01 -11.28
CA VAL A 145 -7.56 -3.42 -12.01
C VAL A 145 -7.08 -2.87 -13.34
N ASN A 146 -7.99 -2.80 -14.32
CA ASN A 146 -7.65 -2.37 -15.69
C ASN A 146 -6.48 -3.16 -16.31
N SER A 147 -6.38 -4.46 -15.96
CA SER A 147 -5.23 -5.30 -16.27
C SER A 147 -5.49 -6.34 -17.36
N THR A 148 -4.42 -6.79 -18.00
CA THR A 148 -4.44 -7.91 -18.96
C THR A 148 -4.35 -9.28 -18.26
N ALA A 149 -4.55 -10.36 -19.02
CA ALA A 149 -4.37 -11.72 -18.51
C ALA A 149 -2.92 -11.97 -18.03
N ASP A 150 -1.92 -11.56 -18.82
CA ASP A 150 -0.50 -11.70 -18.50
C ASP A 150 -0.12 -10.89 -17.24
N GLU A 151 -0.73 -9.70 -17.07
CA GLU A 151 -0.54 -8.89 -15.86
C GLU A 151 -1.16 -9.55 -14.63
N ASN A 152 -2.34 -10.16 -14.77
CA ASN A 152 -2.97 -10.91 -13.69
C ASN A 152 -2.18 -12.16 -13.30
N GLU A 153 -1.62 -12.88 -14.28
CA GLU A 153 -0.76 -14.04 -14.04
C GLU A 153 0.55 -13.64 -13.35
N THR A 154 1.20 -12.58 -13.84
CA THR A 154 2.43 -12.02 -13.23
C THR A 154 2.18 -11.62 -11.78
N TYR A 155 1.10 -10.88 -11.52
CA TYR A 155 0.73 -10.46 -10.17
C TYR A 155 0.51 -11.68 -9.25
N ALA A 156 -0.28 -12.65 -9.70
CA ALA A 156 -0.55 -13.86 -8.92
C ALA A 156 0.71 -14.67 -8.62
N GLY A 157 1.64 -14.76 -9.58
CA GLY A 157 2.93 -15.43 -9.42
C GLY A 157 3.88 -14.73 -8.45
N MET A 158 3.68 -13.44 -8.18
CA MET A 158 4.52 -12.65 -7.28
C MET A 158 4.01 -12.57 -5.83
N HIS A 159 2.89 -13.23 -5.49
CA HIS A 159 2.30 -13.15 -4.15
C HIS A 159 3.29 -13.47 -3.02
N ASP A 160 4.16 -14.47 -3.17
CA ASP A 160 5.14 -14.81 -2.13
C ASP A 160 6.16 -13.67 -1.91
N SER A 161 6.65 -13.07 -2.99
CA SER A 161 7.52 -11.90 -2.94
C SER A 161 6.81 -10.69 -2.32
N MET A 162 5.53 -10.47 -2.66
CA MET A 162 4.72 -9.43 -2.05
C MET A 162 4.55 -9.65 -0.54
N ARG A 163 4.30 -10.88 -0.07
CA ARG A 163 4.22 -11.16 1.37
C ARG A 163 5.51 -10.81 2.09
N GLN A 164 6.66 -11.11 1.49
CA GLN A 164 7.95 -10.74 2.06
C GLN A 164 8.14 -9.22 2.12
N GLY A 165 7.83 -8.51 1.03
CA GLY A 165 7.94 -7.05 0.96
C GLY A 165 7.01 -6.33 1.94
N PHE A 166 5.74 -6.74 2.01
CA PHE A 166 4.79 -6.22 3.00
C PHE A 166 5.17 -6.61 4.43
N GLY A 167 5.77 -7.79 4.63
CA GLY A 167 6.32 -8.19 5.94
C GLY A 167 7.30 -7.16 6.49
N GLY A 168 8.32 -6.81 5.71
CA GLY A 168 9.30 -5.78 6.10
C GLY A 168 8.68 -4.38 6.26
N THR A 169 7.74 -4.01 5.38
CA THR A 169 6.99 -2.74 5.49
C THR A 169 6.17 -2.68 6.79
N PHE A 170 5.53 -3.78 7.18
CA PHE A 170 4.76 -3.86 8.42
C PHE A 170 5.65 -3.93 9.66
N ASP A 171 6.86 -4.51 9.57
CA ASP A 171 7.83 -4.42 10.66
C ASP A 171 8.27 -2.97 10.89
N GLN A 172 8.45 -2.17 9.84
CA GLN A 172 8.69 -0.71 9.96
C GLN A 172 7.52 0.02 10.60
N LEU A 173 6.27 -0.29 10.19
CA LEU A 173 5.08 0.29 10.81
C LEU A 173 5.01 -0.05 12.31
N ALA A 174 5.27 -1.31 12.68
CA ALA A 174 5.27 -1.73 14.08
C ALA A 174 6.31 -0.98 14.91
N ALA A 175 7.53 -0.81 14.39
CA ALA A 175 8.58 -0.04 15.05
C ALA A 175 8.18 1.43 15.23
N TYR A 176 7.66 2.07 14.18
CA TYR A 176 7.17 3.44 14.25
C TYR A 176 6.05 3.59 15.30
N LEU A 177 5.05 2.71 15.31
CA LEU A 177 3.95 2.75 16.27
C LEU A 177 4.41 2.61 17.73
N ALA A 178 5.45 1.81 17.98
CA ALA A 178 6.04 1.69 19.32
C ALA A 178 6.68 3.01 19.79
N THR A 179 7.30 3.77 18.89
CA THR A 179 7.86 5.10 19.22
C THR A 179 6.81 6.18 19.35
N ALA A 180 5.73 6.13 18.56
CA ALA A 180 4.67 7.13 18.56
C ALA A 180 3.70 7.02 19.75
N ARG A 181 3.80 5.93 20.53
CA ARG A 181 3.08 5.72 21.79
C ARG A 181 3.77 6.36 23.00
N ALA A 182 5.07 6.66 22.91
CA ALA A 182 5.88 7.23 23.98
C ALA A 182 5.70 8.76 24.05
#